data_AF-W6UN40-F1
#
_entry.id   AF-W6UN40-F1
#
_cell.length_a   1.000
_cell.length_b   1.000
_cell.length_c   1.000
_cell.angle_alpha   90.00
_cell.angle_beta   90.00
_cell.angle_gamma   90.00
#
_symmetry.space_group_name_H-M   'P 1'
#
loop_
_entity.id
_entity.type
_entity.pdbx_description
1 polymer ?
#
loop_
_entity_poly.entity_id
_entity_poly.type
_entity_poly.pdbx_seq_one_letter_code
_entity_poly.pdbx_strand_id
1 'polypeptide(L)'
;MAFHFCVLLMALPVLAGQGAVARLNITPGDPSLMNYFKWSLIQPTVLQLTWIPKELAGHVSKFILVSALPIPNHEPAEYRTEFISNGDSIIDELLPSTNYEFYILIPRKRSDPVYLKTEFTTGPAGGTISTSGSALKTAISGVLLLAMTLMFPWSRE
;
A
#
# COMPACT_ATOMS: atom_id res chain seq x y z
N MET A 1 -25.93 -41.30 -34.36
CA MET A 1 -24.83 -40.33 -34.27
C MET A 1 -25.13 -39.37 -33.12
N ALA A 2 -24.71 -39.75 -31.92
CA ALA A 2 -24.82 -38.97 -30.69
C ALA A 2 -23.64 -39.41 -29.81
N PHE A 3 -23.22 -38.56 -28.87
CA PHE A 3 -22.08 -38.73 -27.95
C PHE A 3 -20.72 -38.22 -28.43
N HIS A 4 -20.64 -36.96 -28.86
CA HIS A 4 -19.37 -36.20 -28.87
C HIS A 4 -19.55 -34.86 -28.13
N PHE A 5 -20.10 -34.89 -26.91
CA PHE A 5 -20.31 -33.65 -26.12
C PHE A 5 -20.03 -33.76 -24.60
N CYS A 6 -19.39 -34.84 -24.11
CA CYS A 6 -19.20 -35.03 -22.67
C CYS A 6 -17.75 -35.00 -22.13
N VAL A 7 -16.72 -34.72 -22.94
CA VAL A 7 -15.32 -34.87 -22.48
C VAL A 7 -14.58 -33.54 -22.23
N LEU A 8 -15.17 -32.38 -22.54
CA LEU A 8 -14.50 -31.08 -22.38
C LEU A 8 -14.76 -30.35 -21.04
N LEU A 9 -15.38 -30.99 -20.05
CA LEU A 9 -15.71 -30.35 -18.76
C LEU A 9 -14.83 -30.76 -17.56
N MET A 10 -13.79 -31.57 -17.75
CA MET A 10 -13.00 -32.13 -16.64
C MET A 10 -11.55 -31.63 -16.59
N ALA A 11 -11.31 -30.35 -16.89
CA ALA A 11 -9.97 -29.75 -16.75
C ALA A 11 -9.97 -28.34 -16.13
N LEU A 12 -10.99 -28.01 -15.34
CA LEU A 12 -10.85 -26.98 -14.31
C LEU A 12 -10.49 -27.71 -13.03
N PRO A 13 -9.22 -27.67 -12.56
CA PRO A 13 -9.01 -27.90 -11.15
C PRO A 13 -9.73 -26.76 -10.44
N VAL A 14 -10.91 -27.07 -9.89
CA VAL A 14 -11.44 -26.39 -8.72
C VAL A 14 -10.35 -26.52 -7.66
N LEU A 15 -9.45 -25.55 -7.63
CA LEU A 15 -8.59 -25.34 -6.48
C LEU A 15 -9.42 -24.58 -5.46
N ALA A 16 -10.46 -25.26 -4.96
CA ALA A 16 -10.95 -25.10 -3.61
C ALA A 16 -9.88 -25.66 -2.65
N GLY A 17 -8.69 -25.07 -2.72
CA GLY A 17 -7.61 -25.29 -1.79
C GLY A 17 -7.79 -24.25 -0.70
N GLN A 18 -8.48 -24.69 0.36
CA GLN A 18 -8.37 -24.21 1.73
C GLN A 18 -7.46 -22.99 1.93
N GLY A 19 -8.03 -21.96 2.55
CA GLY A 19 -7.32 -20.92 3.29
C GLY A 19 -6.46 -21.54 4.37
N ALA A 20 -5.39 -22.22 3.95
CA ALA A 20 -4.18 -22.37 4.70
C ALA A 20 -3.47 -21.01 4.62
N VAL A 21 -4.08 -20.03 5.30
CA VAL A 21 -3.29 -19.12 6.11
C VAL A 21 -2.55 -20.06 7.06
N ALA A 22 -1.38 -20.53 6.60
CA ALA A 22 -0.42 -21.17 7.45
C ALA A 22 -0.35 -20.24 8.65
N ARG A 23 -0.83 -20.71 9.80
CA ARG A 23 -0.62 -20.04 11.07
C ARG A 23 0.88 -19.96 11.21
N LEU A 24 1.44 -18.86 10.71
CA LEU A 24 2.81 -18.49 10.90
C LEU A 24 2.94 -18.50 12.42
N ASN A 25 3.73 -19.42 12.95
CA ASN A 25 4.15 -19.36 14.35
C ASN A 25 5.02 -18.11 14.44
N ILE A 26 4.37 -16.97 14.59
CA ILE A 26 4.96 -15.65 14.61
C ILE A 26 5.61 -15.51 15.97
N THR A 27 6.90 -15.82 16.04
CA THR A 27 7.72 -15.30 17.13
C THR A 27 7.94 -13.81 16.84
N PRO A 28 7.52 -12.90 17.74
CA PRO A 28 7.79 -11.48 17.58
C PRO A 28 9.29 -11.28 17.37
N GLY A 29 9.68 -10.72 16.23
CA GLY A 29 11.08 -10.51 15.93
C GLY A 29 11.69 -9.40 16.78
N ASP A 30 13.00 -9.22 16.64
CA ASP A 30 13.75 -8.16 17.31
C ASP A 30 13.14 -6.77 16.95
N PRO A 31 12.55 -6.05 17.94
CA PRO A 31 11.87 -4.78 17.69
C PRO A 31 12.82 -3.70 17.16
N SER A 32 14.15 -3.87 17.29
CA SER A 32 15.13 -2.94 16.72
C SER A 32 15.06 -2.84 15.20
N LEU A 33 14.59 -3.90 14.50
CA LEU A 33 14.47 -3.87 13.05
C LEU A 33 13.34 -2.97 12.55
N MET A 34 12.30 -2.74 13.36
CA MET A 34 11.19 -1.85 13.00
C MET A 34 11.66 -0.42 12.73
N ASN A 35 12.75 0.01 13.39
CA ASN A 35 13.27 1.38 13.25
C ASN A 35 13.81 1.69 11.85
N TYR A 36 14.13 0.66 11.04
CA TYR A 36 14.60 0.83 9.66
C TYR A 36 13.46 0.96 8.65
N PHE A 37 12.23 0.71 9.09
CA PHE A 37 11.03 0.78 8.26
C PHE A 37 10.21 2.00 8.66
N LYS A 38 9.83 2.81 7.68
CA LYS A 38 8.90 3.93 7.86
C LYS A 38 7.69 3.68 6.99
N TRP A 39 6.51 3.87 7.53
CA TRP A 39 5.28 3.68 6.80
C TRP A 39 4.31 4.85 7.03
N SER A 40 3.46 5.10 6.04
CA SER A 40 2.39 6.10 6.13
C SER A 40 1.31 5.83 5.09
N LEU A 41 0.09 6.28 5.37
CA LEU A 41 -0.96 6.36 4.36
C LEU A 41 -0.72 7.60 3.49
N ILE A 42 -0.41 7.38 2.21
CA ILE A 42 -0.25 8.48 1.24
C ILE A 42 -1.56 8.86 0.57
N GLN A 43 -2.54 7.96 0.61
CA GLN A 43 -3.95 8.20 0.25
C GLN A 43 -4.84 7.39 1.22
N PRO A 44 -6.15 7.65 1.31
CA PRO A 44 -7.05 6.95 2.22
C PRO A 44 -6.95 5.42 2.15
N THR A 45 -6.67 4.88 0.96
CA THR A 45 -6.62 3.44 0.66
C THR A 45 -5.26 3.00 0.12
N VAL A 46 -4.22 3.81 0.29
CA VAL A 46 -2.87 3.50 -0.22
C VAL A 46 -1.84 3.70 0.88
N LEU A 47 -1.20 2.59 1.26
CA LEU A 47 -0.12 2.52 2.24
C LEU A 47 1.22 2.51 1.52
N GLN A 48 2.13 3.39 1.94
CA GLN A 48 3.52 3.36 1.50
C GLN A 48 4.41 2.88 2.64
N LEU A 49 5.26 1.90 2.34
CA LEU A 49 6.36 1.45 3.17
C LEU A 49 7.68 1.91 2.53
N THR A 50 8.60 2.42 3.33
CA THR A 50 9.93 2.88 2.89
C THR A 50 11.02 2.40 3.85
N TRP A 51 12.22 2.19 3.33
CA TRP A 51 13.41 1.79 4.09
C TRP A 51 14.67 2.29 3.39
N ILE A 52 15.80 2.28 4.11
CA ILE A 52 17.11 2.62 3.54
C ILE A 52 17.86 1.33 3.20
N PRO A 53 18.05 0.99 1.90
CA PRO A 53 18.66 -0.29 1.52
C PRO A 53 20.02 -0.54 2.15
N LYS A 54 20.83 0.52 2.33
CA LYS A 54 22.17 0.43 2.92
C LYS A 54 22.16 0.06 4.40
N GLU A 55 21.14 0.47 5.14
CA GLU A 55 21.01 0.18 6.58
C GLU A 55 20.51 -1.24 6.82
N LEU A 56 19.74 -1.78 5.86
CA LEU A 56 19.30 -3.17 5.88
C LEU A 56 20.35 -4.13 5.27
N ALA A 57 21.26 -3.62 4.44
CA ALA A 57 22.32 -4.41 3.82
C ALA A 57 23.23 -5.05 4.88
N GLY A 58 23.11 -6.37 5.04
CA GLY A 58 23.88 -7.16 6.02
C GLY A 58 23.04 -7.78 7.13
N HIS A 59 21.82 -7.29 7.37
CA HIS A 59 20.92 -7.81 8.41
C HIS A 59 19.84 -8.74 7.86
N VAL A 60 19.50 -8.60 6.58
CA VAL A 60 18.31 -9.24 5.98
C VAL A 60 18.61 -9.91 4.64
N SER A 61 17.71 -10.78 4.20
CA SER A 61 17.79 -11.40 2.87
C SER A 61 17.54 -10.38 1.75
N LYS A 62 17.68 -10.81 0.49
CA LYS A 62 17.51 -9.94 -0.68
C LYS A 62 16.11 -9.34 -0.84
N PHE A 63 15.11 -9.93 -0.19
CA PHE A 63 13.72 -9.53 -0.30
C PHE A 63 13.03 -9.52 1.06
N ILE A 64 11.91 -8.81 1.13
CA ILE A 64 10.94 -8.81 2.22
C ILE A 64 9.56 -9.18 1.67
N LEU A 65 8.71 -9.65 2.56
CA LEU A 65 7.31 -9.95 2.28
C LEU A 65 6.48 -8.96 3.11
N VAL A 66 5.57 -8.26 2.45
CA VAL A 66 4.74 -7.24 3.07
C VAL A 66 3.29 -7.65 2.89
N SER A 67 2.47 -7.51 3.94
CA SER A 67 1.05 -7.79 3.83
C SER A 67 0.16 -6.91 4.69
N ALA A 68 -1.05 -6.65 4.21
CA ALA A 68 -2.10 -5.95 4.93
C ALA A 68 -3.35 -6.85 5.03
N LEU A 69 -3.74 -7.20 6.26
CA LEU A 69 -4.88 -8.06 6.55
C LEU A 69 -6.00 -7.27 7.25
N PRO A 70 -7.22 -7.18 6.70
CA PRO A 70 -8.30 -6.42 7.32
C PRO A 70 -8.84 -7.14 8.57
N ILE A 71 -9.09 -6.41 9.65
CA ILE A 71 -9.64 -6.96 10.90
C ILE A 71 -11.17 -6.77 10.90
N PRO A 72 -11.99 -7.78 11.28
CA PRO A 72 -11.60 -9.06 11.88
C PRO A 72 -11.47 -10.23 10.90
N ASN A 73 -11.94 -10.10 9.66
CA ASN A 73 -12.14 -11.23 8.76
C ASN A 73 -10.87 -11.67 8.00
N HIS A 74 -9.81 -10.87 8.04
CA HIS A 74 -8.51 -11.07 7.37
C HIS A 74 -8.57 -11.27 5.85
N GLU A 75 -9.73 -11.05 5.24
CA GLU A 75 -9.97 -11.13 3.81
C GLU A 75 -10.72 -9.87 3.32
N PRO A 76 -10.36 -9.29 2.16
CA PRO A 76 -9.25 -9.70 1.29
C PRO A 76 -7.88 -9.29 1.87
N ALA A 77 -6.92 -10.20 1.76
CA ALA A 77 -5.55 -9.98 2.21
C ALA A 77 -4.68 -9.51 1.04
N GLU A 78 -3.97 -8.40 1.21
CA GLU A 78 -3.01 -7.91 0.22
C GLU A 78 -1.59 -8.35 0.59
N TYR A 79 -0.85 -8.88 -0.39
CA TYR A 79 0.53 -9.33 -0.24
C TYR A 79 1.42 -8.76 -1.35
N ARG A 80 2.64 -8.37 -0.98
CA ARG A 80 3.69 -7.93 -1.91
C ARG A 80 5.02 -8.56 -1.52
N THR A 81 5.81 -8.96 -2.52
CA THR A 81 7.21 -9.40 -2.32
C THR A 81 8.11 -8.34 -2.92
N GLU A 82 9.03 -7.81 -2.13
CA GLU A 82 9.81 -6.63 -2.50
C GLU A 82 11.28 -6.86 -2.32
N PHE A 83 12.09 -6.38 -3.26
CA PHE A 83 13.53 -6.42 -3.12
C PHE A 83 14.01 -5.31 -2.19
N ILE A 84 14.89 -5.65 -1.26
CA ILE A 84 15.49 -4.68 -0.33
C ILE A 84 16.19 -3.54 -1.07
N SER A 85 16.67 -3.77 -2.28
CA SER A 85 17.29 -2.75 -3.12
C SER A 85 16.35 -1.64 -3.58
N ASN A 86 15.02 -1.88 -3.61
CA ASN A 86 14.04 -0.90 -4.09
C ASN A 86 13.96 0.29 -3.14
N GLY A 87 13.92 0.03 -1.83
CA GLY A 87 13.83 1.08 -0.81
C GLY A 87 12.38 1.45 -0.46
N ASP A 88 11.40 0.95 -1.20
CA ASP A 88 10.00 1.22 -0.96
C ASP A 88 9.07 0.10 -1.47
N SER A 89 7.83 0.14 -0.97
CA SER A 89 6.71 -0.70 -1.41
C SER A 89 5.40 0.05 -1.24
N ILE A 90 4.47 -0.18 -2.16
CA ILE A 90 3.14 0.41 -2.14
C ILE A 90 2.11 -0.74 -2.06
N ILE A 91 1.22 -0.64 -1.07
CA ILE A 91 0.01 -1.44 -1.01
C ILE A 91 -1.16 -0.52 -1.31
N ASP A 92 -1.75 -0.73 -2.47
CA ASP A 92 -2.91 -0.03 -2.99
C ASP A 92 -4.18 -0.86 -2.82
N GLU A 93 -5.30 -0.31 -3.28
CA GLU A 93 -6.61 -0.99 -3.31
C GLU A 93 -7.12 -1.47 -1.94
N LEU A 94 -6.63 -0.86 -0.85
CA LEU A 94 -7.13 -1.17 0.49
C LEU A 94 -8.60 -0.74 0.64
N LEU A 95 -9.35 -1.49 1.43
CA LEU A 95 -10.73 -1.14 1.73
C LEU A 95 -10.75 0.16 2.55
N PRO A 96 -11.64 1.12 2.22
CA PRO A 96 -11.79 2.35 2.98
C PRO A 96 -12.35 2.07 4.38
N SER A 97 -12.05 2.96 5.34
CA SER A 97 -12.56 2.92 6.72
C SER A 97 -12.43 1.55 7.40
N THR A 98 -11.33 0.85 7.13
CA THR A 98 -11.07 -0.52 7.55
C THR A 98 -9.80 -0.57 8.39
N ASN A 99 -9.84 -1.32 9.49
CA ASN A 99 -8.67 -1.57 10.33
C ASN A 99 -7.86 -2.72 9.73
N TYR A 100 -6.55 -2.57 9.70
CA TYR A 100 -5.62 -3.54 9.13
C TYR A 100 -4.53 -3.92 10.12
N GLU A 101 -4.17 -5.20 10.12
CA GLU A 101 -2.88 -5.67 10.62
C GLU A 101 -1.88 -5.63 9.47
N PHE A 102 -0.82 -4.87 9.64
CA PHE A 102 0.28 -4.76 8.71
C PHE A 102 1.45 -5.61 9.17
N TYR A 103 1.95 -6.45 8.26
CA TYR A 103 3.05 -7.35 8.53
C TYR A 103 4.21 -7.09 7.58
N ILE A 104 5.42 -7.08 8.14
CA ILE A 104 6.67 -7.13 7.39
C ILE A 104 7.39 -8.41 7.82
N LEU A 105 7.48 -9.35 6.89
CA LEU A 105 8.21 -10.59 7.05
C LEU A 105 9.59 -10.44 6.38
N ILE A 106 10.62 -10.66 7.17
CA ILE A 106 12.02 -10.50 6.80
C ILE A 106 12.68 -11.87 6.87
N PRO A 107 12.86 -12.56 5.74
CA PRO A 107 13.62 -13.80 5.71
C PRO A 107 15.07 -13.56 6.13
N ARG A 108 15.61 -14.40 7.00
CA ARG A 108 17.03 -14.39 7.37
C ARG A 108 17.72 -15.63 6.80
N LYS A 109 18.94 -15.47 6.29
CA LYS A 109 19.67 -16.57 5.61
C LYS A 109 20.09 -17.70 6.56
N ARG A 110 20.29 -17.41 7.85
CA ARG A 110 20.87 -18.34 8.85
C ARG A 110 20.13 -18.35 10.20
N SER A 111 18.95 -17.76 10.24
CA SER A 111 18.16 -17.61 11.47
C SER A 111 16.68 -17.61 11.11
N ASP A 112 15.83 -17.73 12.13
CA ASP A 112 14.40 -17.65 11.94
C ASP A 112 14.00 -16.32 11.28
N PRO A 113 12.97 -16.34 10.42
CA PRO A 113 12.44 -15.13 9.83
C PRO A 113 11.95 -14.18 10.94
N VAL A 114 12.16 -12.89 10.72
CA VAL A 114 11.63 -11.86 11.62
C VAL A 114 10.28 -11.39 11.10
N TYR A 115 9.33 -11.28 12.03
CA TYR A 115 8.01 -10.73 11.79
C TYR A 115 7.86 -9.44 12.56
N LEU A 116 7.53 -8.38 11.84
CA LEU A 116 7.13 -7.10 12.39
C LEU A 116 5.63 -6.94 12.17
N LYS A 117 4.91 -6.56 13.22
CA LYS A 117 3.46 -6.33 13.19
C LYS A 117 3.18 -4.89 13.63
N THR A 118 2.27 -4.22 12.93
CA THR A 118 1.67 -2.96 13.37
C THR A 118 0.22 -2.90 12.90
N GLU A 119 -0.54 -1.94 13.38
CA GLU A 119 -1.96 -1.78 13.07
C GLU A 119 -2.21 -0.37 12.56
N PHE A 120 -3.11 -0.24 11.57
CA PHE A 120 -3.50 1.05 11.02
C PHE A 120 -4.96 1.03 10.55
N THR A 121 -5.53 2.22 10.37
CA THR A 121 -6.91 2.39 9.88
C THR A 121 -6.88 3.21 8.60
N THR A 122 -7.50 2.70 7.55
CA THR A 122 -7.66 3.42 6.27
C THR A 122 -8.68 4.55 6.38
N GLY A 123 -8.52 5.56 5.51
CA GLY A 123 -9.44 6.69 5.44
C GLY A 123 -10.75 6.38 4.71
N PRO A 124 -11.72 7.30 4.72
CA PRO A 124 -13.01 7.12 4.06
C PRO A 124 -12.88 7.08 2.53
N ALA A 125 -13.84 6.40 1.89
CA ALA A 125 -13.97 6.36 0.44
C ALA A 125 -14.17 7.78 -0.11
N GLY A 126 -13.34 8.20 -1.06
CA GLY A 126 -13.42 9.54 -1.64
C GLY A 126 -12.70 10.64 -0.85
N GLY A 127 -11.88 10.28 0.14
CA GLY A 127 -10.96 11.23 0.78
C GLY A 127 -9.99 11.82 -0.24
N THR A 128 -10.28 13.02 -0.72
CA THR A 128 -9.29 13.84 -1.43
C THR A 128 -8.15 14.11 -0.46
N ILE A 129 -6.91 14.06 -0.96
CA ILE A 129 -5.68 14.30 -0.20
C ILE A 129 -5.89 15.52 0.70
N SER A 130 -6.08 15.30 2.00
CA SER A 130 -5.92 16.35 2.98
C SER A 130 -4.42 16.49 3.14
N THR A 131 -3.80 17.29 2.27
CA THR A 131 -2.48 17.82 2.53
C THR A 131 -2.58 18.53 3.88
N SER A 132 -2.14 17.86 4.95
CA SER A 132 -1.73 18.47 6.19
C SER A 132 -0.46 19.29 5.89
N GLY A 133 -0.67 20.34 5.08
CA GLY A 133 0.24 21.43 4.89
C GLY A 133 0.33 22.15 6.21
N SER A 134 1.53 22.12 6.77
CA SER A 134 1.99 23.05 7.78
C SER A 134 1.38 24.43 7.56
N ALA A 135 0.82 24.98 8.64
CA ALA A 135 0.20 26.28 8.68
C ALA A 135 1.10 27.36 8.06
N LEU A 136 0.70 27.87 6.89
CA LEU A 136 1.06 29.20 6.44
C LEU A 136 -0.24 29.92 6.12
N LYS A 137 -0.71 30.72 7.10
CA LYS A 137 -1.70 31.76 6.88
C LYS A 137 -1.25 32.61 5.70
N THR A 138 -1.91 32.48 4.56
CA THR A 138 -1.90 33.52 3.52
C THR A 138 -3.34 33.76 3.13
N ALA A 139 -3.89 34.83 3.70
CA ALA A 139 -5.10 35.46 3.18
C ALA A 139 -4.75 36.04 1.81
N ILE A 140 -5.11 35.34 0.73
CA ILE A 140 -5.07 35.90 -0.61
C ILE A 140 -6.51 36.17 -1.02
N SER A 141 -6.81 37.46 -0.82
CA SER A 141 -7.93 38.23 -1.30
C SER A 141 -8.29 37.87 -2.74
N GLY A 142 -9.60 37.72 -2.99
CA GLY A 142 -10.12 37.57 -4.33
C GLY A 142 -9.90 38.82 -5.20
N VAL A 143 -10.39 38.70 -6.42
CA VAL A 143 -10.39 39.70 -7.51
C VAL A 143 -9.18 39.61 -8.45
N LEU A 144 -9.39 38.88 -9.54
CA LEU A 144 -9.01 39.32 -10.89
C LEU A 144 -9.75 38.47 -11.93
N LEU A 145 -11.05 38.75 -12.02
CA LEU A 145 -11.87 38.45 -13.18
C LEU A 145 -11.81 39.65 -14.11
N LEU A 146 -11.76 39.37 -15.41
CA LEU A 146 -11.95 40.27 -16.57
C LEU A 146 -10.67 40.87 -17.18
N ALA A 147 -10.02 40.08 -18.04
CA ALA A 147 -9.21 40.59 -19.14
C ALA A 147 -9.71 39.99 -20.46
N MET A 148 -10.94 40.34 -20.86
CA MET A 148 -11.42 40.22 -22.24
C MET A 148 -12.52 41.26 -22.45
N THR A 149 -12.14 42.44 -22.94
CA THR A 149 -12.85 43.28 -23.93
C THR A 149 -12.16 44.65 -23.97
N LEU A 150 -12.20 45.28 -25.15
CA LEU A 150 -11.61 46.58 -25.50
C LEU A 150 -10.16 46.55 -26.05
N MET A 151 -9.95 45.74 -27.10
CA MET A 151 -9.22 46.25 -28.27
C MET A 151 -10.15 47.18 -29.06
N PHE A 152 -9.55 48.21 -29.68
CA PHE A 152 -10.09 49.26 -30.58
C PHE A 152 -10.45 50.62 -29.92
N PRO A 153 -10.19 51.76 -30.59
CA PRO A 153 -9.07 52.10 -31.49
C PRO A 153 -8.40 53.44 -31.14
N TRP A 154 -7.15 53.59 -31.59
CA TRP A 154 -6.34 54.81 -31.53
C TRP A 154 -6.93 55.88 -32.48
N SER A 155 -7.37 57.01 -31.93
CA SER A 155 -7.82 58.20 -32.68
C SER A 155 -6.65 59.15 -32.93
N ARG A 156 -6.65 59.73 -34.13
CA ARG A 156 -5.83 60.87 -34.58
C ARG A 156 -5.81 62.02 -33.57
N GLU A 157 -4.69 62.73 -33.52
CA GLU A 157 -4.56 64.15 -33.89
C GLU A 157 -3.15 64.41 -34.44
#